data_AF-A0A537VTB3-F1
#
_entry.id   AF-A0A537VTB3-F1
#
_cell.length_a   1.000
_cell.length_b   1.000
_cell.length_c   1.000
_cell.angle_alpha   90.00
_cell.angle_beta   90.00
_cell.angle_gamma   90.00
#
_symmetry.space_group_name_H-M   'P 1'
#
loop_
_entity.id
_entity.type
_entity.pdbx_description
1 polymer ?
#
loop_
_entity_poly.entity_id
_entity_poly.type
_entity_poly.pdbx_seq_one_letter_code
_entity_poly.pdbx_strand_id
1 'polypeptide(L)'
;MLVCLTVWPAAAIHAAPAAPADGASVPELIDRLLLHTQDETVACVSDGSEGKRIVAVYLHPSDQSDDYAVHTEDIDRTLSRVDDVWDGAADPFDQHPRWACTPDTERPVILDSTGPGVEEGAYTFAEVQDTLRHAGLADPNRVYLVFADHIGAFPYFGQATVDADDRPGPANLNDTGPAYAMVDAEATGWSYSSMWETALHELGHALGAVQCSAPHSSCPAGETGKNHCWDETDVMCYDDGGSYFRGPDGVRGTDDDRTPTVVCPNDSSEAEQWDCNQDDSVNPSPGAGSYLATHWNIAYSDFVTPLQGE
;
A
#
# COMPACT_ATOMS: atom_id res chain seq x y z
N MET A 1 36.55 26.46 -12.25
CA MET A 1 36.69 26.35 -10.79
C MET A 1 35.60 25.34 -10.37
N LEU A 2 35.70 24.06 -10.77
CA LEU A 2 36.37 22.94 -10.05
C LEU A 2 35.91 22.94 -8.58
N VAL A 3 35.11 22.01 -8.05
CA VAL A 3 35.24 20.53 -7.87
C VAL A 3 33.86 20.09 -7.26
N CYS A 4 33.21 18.94 -7.48
CA CYS A 4 33.66 17.55 -7.57
C CYS A 4 32.64 16.72 -8.40
N LEU A 5 33.10 16.10 -9.50
CA LEU A 5 32.50 14.85 -9.97
C LEU A 5 32.99 13.76 -9.02
N THR A 6 32.10 13.14 -8.27
CA THR A 6 32.28 11.75 -7.85
C THR A 6 31.31 10.92 -8.66
N VAL A 7 31.87 10.31 -9.70
CA VAL A 7 31.28 9.17 -10.41
C VAL A 7 31.07 8.09 -9.36
N TRP A 8 29.83 7.88 -8.94
CA TRP A 8 29.46 6.65 -8.27
C TRP A 8 29.48 5.55 -9.33
N PRO A 9 30.06 4.36 -9.04
CA PRO A 9 29.96 3.25 -9.97
C PRO A 9 28.47 2.97 -10.16
N ALA A 10 28.06 2.68 -11.40
CA ALA A 10 26.73 2.18 -11.69
C ALA A 10 26.40 1.11 -10.64
N ALA A 11 25.39 1.39 -9.82
CA ALA A 11 24.78 0.35 -9.00
C ALA A 11 24.42 -0.76 -9.99
N ALA A 12 24.92 -1.95 -9.70
CA ALA A 12 24.67 -3.11 -10.51
C ALA A 12 23.15 -3.24 -10.63
N ILE A 13 22.64 -3.00 -11.84
CA ILE A 13 21.35 -3.54 -12.26
C ILE A 13 21.54 -5.04 -12.06
N HIS A 14 20.98 -5.58 -10.98
CA HIS A 14 20.80 -7.00 -10.88
C HIS A 14 19.85 -7.34 -12.03
N ALA A 15 20.45 -7.86 -13.11
CA ALA A 15 19.69 -8.45 -14.19
C ALA A 15 18.73 -9.44 -13.54
N ALA A 16 17.45 -9.36 -13.93
CA ALA A 16 16.47 -10.37 -13.60
C ALA A 16 17.11 -11.76 -13.76
N PRO A 17 16.98 -12.67 -12.79
CA PRO A 17 17.52 -14.01 -12.94
C PRO A 17 17.01 -14.60 -14.26
N ALA A 18 17.92 -15.24 -15.00
CA ALA A 18 17.53 -16.00 -16.18
C ALA A 18 16.41 -16.96 -15.79
N ALA A 19 15.35 -17.02 -16.60
CA ALA A 19 14.21 -17.90 -16.40
C ALA A 19 14.70 -19.29 -15.97
N PRO A 20 14.11 -19.91 -14.93
CA PRO A 20 14.50 -21.24 -14.52
C PRO A 20 14.36 -22.18 -15.72
N ALA A 21 15.39 -22.97 -15.95
CA ALA A 21 15.40 -24.03 -16.95
C ALA A 21 14.57 -25.22 -16.45
N ASP A 22 13.30 -24.99 -16.14
CA ASP A 22 12.36 -26.04 -15.75
C ASP A 22 11.40 -26.27 -16.91
N GLY A 23 11.47 -27.48 -17.46
CA GLY A 23 10.74 -27.93 -18.64
C GLY A 23 9.25 -28.15 -18.42
N ALA A 24 8.55 -27.18 -17.84
CA ALA A 24 7.09 -27.15 -17.85
C ALA A 24 6.61 -26.87 -19.28
N SER A 25 5.66 -27.66 -19.75
CA SER A 25 5.10 -27.49 -21.09
C SER A 25 4.19 -26.25 -21.14
N VAL A 26 4.11 -25.57 -22.29
CA VAL A 26 3.24 -24.37 -22.47
C VAL A 26 1.79 -24.60 -21.98
N PRO A 27 1.17 -25.78 -22.15
CA PRO A 27 -0.15 -26.08 -21.57
C PRO A 27 -0.18 -26.10 -20.04
N GLU A 28 0.91 -26.51 -19.37
CA GLU A 28 1.04 -26.52 -17.90
C GLU A 28 1.19 -25.11 -17.32
N LEU A 29 1.88 -24.21 -18.05
CA LEU A 29 1.94 -22.79 -17.69
C LEU A 29 0.58 -22.13 -17.87
N ILE A 30 -0.16 -22.48 -18.93
CA ILE A 30 -1.51 -22.01 -19.18
C ILE A 30 -2.48 -22.58 -18.13
N ASP A 31 -2.38 -23.86 -17.74
CA ASP A 31 -3.20 -24.43 -16.67
C ASP A 31 -2.86 -23.85 -15.30
N ARG A 32 -1.60 -23.50 -15.00
CA ARG A 32 -1.24 -22.78 -13.74
C ARG A 32 -1.69 -21.32 -13.75
N LEU A 33 -1.60 -20.64 -14.89
CA LEU A 33 -2.15 -19.29 -15.08
C LEU A 33 -3.68 -19.32 -14.97
N LEU A 34 -4.33 -20.34 -15.55
CA LEU A 34 -5.76 -20.53 -15.46
C LEU A 34 -6.22 -20.99 -14.07
N LEU A 35 -5.43 -21.78 -13.32
CA LEU A 35 -5.74 -22.11 -11.93
C LEU A 35 -5.62 -20.90 -10.98
N HIS A 36 -4.72 -19.94 -11.26
CA HIS A 36 -4.67 -18.68 -10.50
C HIS A 36 -5.86 -17.77 -10.83
N THR A 37 -6.28 -17.69 -12.10
CA THR A 37 -7.47 -16.89 -12.50
C THR A 37 -8.82 -17.46 -12.05
N GLN A 38 -8.85 -18.55 -11.26
CA GLN A 38 -10.09 -19.23 -10.85
C GLN A 38 -10.39 -19.14 -9.36
N ASP A 39 -9.58 -18.37 -8.59
CA ASP A 39 -9.84 -18.09 -7.16
C ASP A 39 -9.44 -16.66 -6.74
N GLU A 40 -9.14 -15.75 -7.67
CA GLU A 40 -8.89 -14.33 -7.39
C GLU A 40 -10.21 -13.56 -7.24
N THR A 41 -10.99 -13.88 -6.21
CA THR A 41 -12.09 -13.01 -5.78
C THR A 41 -11.61 -12.13 -4.66
N VAL A 42 -11.31 -10.87 -4.98
CA VAL A 42 -11.32 -9.75 -4.03
C VAL A 42 -12.47 -10.00 -3.04
N ALA A 43 -12.18 -10.04 -1.74
CA ALA A 43 -13.17 -10.41 -0.73
C ALA A 43 -14.31 -9.36 -0.66
N CYS A 44 -15.32 -9.52 -1.52
CA CYS A 44 -16.52 -8.73 -1.52
C CYS A 44 -17.44 -9.20 -0.40
N VAL A 45 -17.04 -8.91 0.84
CA VAL A 45 -17.77 -9.34 2.02
C VAL A 45 -19.10 -8.60 2.11
N SER A 46 -20.18 -9.35 2.39
CA SER A 46 -21.57 -8.90 2.52
C SER A 46 -22.19 -8.33 1.21
N ASP A 47 -22.80 -7.14 1.24
CA ASP A 47 -23.46 -6.52 0.08
C ASP A 47 -22.49 -5.71 -0.81
N GLY A 48 -21.19 -5.69 -0.47
CA GLY A 48 -20.18 -4.88 -1.14
C GLY A 48 -20.30 -3.37 -0.92
N SER A 49 -21.21 -2.87 -0.06
CA SER A 49 -21.52 -1.44 0.04
C SER A 49 -21.77 -0.89 1.46
N GLU A 50 -22.27 -1.71 2.39
CA GLU A 50 -22.63 -1.32 3.76
C GLU A 50 -21.44 -1.31 4.72
N GLY A 51 -21.39 -0.33 5.64
CA GLY A 51 -20.29 -0.20 6.59
C GLY A 51 -19.02 0.34 5.94
N LYS A 52 -17.88 0.19 6.60
CA LYS A 52 -16.60 0.76 6.15
C LYS A 52 -16.04 0.00 4.94
N ARG A 53 -15.59 0.73 3.92
CA ARG A 53 -15.10 0.16 2.64
C ARG A 53 -13.92 0.93 2.07
N ILE A 54 -13.06 0.21 1.38
CA ILE A 54 -12.02 0.77 0.52
C ILE A 54 -12.60 0.88 -0.90
N VAL A 55 -12.51 2.05 -1.51
CA VAL A 55 -13.07 2.36 -2.83
C VAL A 55 -11.94 2.67 -3.79
N ALA A 56 -11.86 1.93 -4.89
CA ALA A 56 -10.95 2.26 -5.97
C ALA A 56 -11.50 3.46 -6.78
N VAL A 57 -10.63 4.39 -7.14
CA VAL A 57 -10.96 5.58 -7.91
C VAL A 57 -9.92 5.74 -9.01
N TYR A 58 -10.34 5.85 -10.27
CA TYR A 58 -9.51 6.38 -11.34
C TYR A 58 -9.72 7.90 -11.39
N LEU A 59 -8.63 8.66 -11.28
CA LEU A 59 -8.66 10.11 -11.29
C LEU A 59 -7.90 10.63 -12.50
N HIS A 60 -8.53 11.48 -13.30
CA HIS A 60 -7.86 12.16 -14.41
C HIS A 60 -8.20 13.67 -14.44
N PRO A 61 -7.31 14.54 -14.92
CA PRO A 61 -7.60 15.95 -15.15
C PRO A 61 -8.66 16.17 -16.25
N SER A 62 -9.52 17.18 -16.06
CA SER A 62 -10.57 17.55 -17.04
C SER A 62 -10.06 18.02 -18.41
N ASP A 63 -8.79 18.40 -18.50
CA ASP A 63 -8.13 18.87 -19.72
C ASP A 63 -7.21 17.83 -20.37
N GLN A 64 -7.17 16.61 -19.82
CA GLN A 64 -6.42 15.47 -20.35
C GLN A 64 -7.36 14.42 -20.95
N SER A 65 -6.78 13.40 -21.60
CA SER A 65 -7.56 12.25 -22.06
C SER A 65 -8.14 11.48 -20.88
N ASP A 66 -9.31 10.90 -21.10
CA ASP A 66 -9.87 9.85 -20.26
C ASP A 66 -9.37 8.51 -20.83
N ASP A 67 -8.45 7.87 -20.11
CA ASP A 67 -7.87 6.57 -20.44
C ASP A 67 -8.37 5.47 -19.48
N TYR A 68 -9.49 5.70 -18.78
CA TYR A 68 -10.07 4.77 -17.81
C TYR A 68 -10.25 3.36 -18.40
N ALA A 69 -10.83 3.28 -19.61
CA ALA A 69 -11.09 2.03 -20.29
C ALA A 69 -9.82 1.30 -20.76
N VAL A 70 -8.69 2.00 -20.87
CA VAL A 70 -7.39 1.41 -21.20
C VAL A 70 -6.79 0.72 -19.96
N HIS A 71 -6.97 1.33 -18.79
CA HIS A 71 -6.29 0.95 -17.56
C HIS A 71 -7.13 0.17 -16.54
N THR A 72 -8.41 -0.08 -16.83
CA THR A 72 -9.29 -0.82 -15.91
C THR A 72 -8.70 -2.19 -15.52
N GLU A 73 -8.13 -2.93 -16.49
CA GLU A 73 -7.50 -4.24 -16.22
C GLU A 73 -6.20 -4.14 -15.40
N ASP A 74 -5.47 -3.03 -15.53
CA ASP A 74 -4.27 -2.79 -14.71
C ASP A 74 -4.68 -2.57 -13.24
N ILE A 75 -5.70 -1.74 -13.02
CA ILE A 75 -6.25 -1.46 -11.69
C ILE A 75 -6.81 -2.75 -11.07
N ASP A 76 -7.62 -3.51 -11.80
CA ASP A 76 -8.20 -4.76 -11.29
C ASP A 76 -7.11 -5.74 -10.82
N ARG A 77 -6.06 -5.95 -11.63
CA ARG A 77 -4.94 -6.82 -11.27
C ARG A 77 -4.18 -6.31 -10.06
N THR A 78 -4.02 -4.99 -9.93
CA THR A 78 -3.42 -4.39 -8.74
C THR A 78 -4.26 -4.68 -7.48
N LEU A 79 -5.58 -4.50 -7.55
CA LEU A 79 -6.45 -4.74 -6.39
C LEU A 79 -6.45 -6.22 -5.96
N SER A 80 -6.54 -7.16 -6.90
CA SER A 80 -6.41 -8.59 -6.61
C SER A 80 -5.08 -8.91 -5.93
N ARG A 81 -3.99 -8.34 -6.44
CA ARG A 81 -2.66 -8.58 -5.87
C ARG A 81 -2.48 -8.00 -4.46
N VAL A 82 -3.04 -6.82 -4.21
CA VAL A 82 -3.07 -6.23 -2.85
C VAL A 82 -3.81 -7.15 -1.89
N ASP A 83 -4.94 -7.72 -2.32
CA ASP A 83 -5.73 -8.68 -1.56
C ASP A 83 -4.94 -9.96 -1.24
N ASP A 84 -4.31 -10.58 -2.24
CA ASP A 84 -3.51 -11.81 -2.08
C ASP A 84 -2.32 -11.63 -1.14
N VAL A 85 -1.60 -10.51 -1.26
CA VAL A 85 -0.43 -10.22 -0.40
C VAL A 85 -0.88 -9.99 1.04
N TRP A 86 -2.04 -9.35 1.23
CA TRP A 86 -2.62 -9.13 2.54
C TRP A 86 -3.02 -10.45 3.21
N ASP A 87 -3.75 -11.29 2.48
CA ASP A 87 -4.20 -12.60 2.99
C ASP A 87 -3.02 -13.52 3.31
N GLY A 88 -2.03 -13.59 2.41
CA GLY A 88 -0.83 -14.37 2.61
C GLY A 88 -0.06 -13.95 3.88
N ALA A 89 0.00 -12.65 4.18
CA ALA A 89 0.59 -12.15 5.42
C ALA A 89 -0.25 -12.45 6.66
N ALA A 90 -1.56 -12.66 6.49
CA ALA A 90 -2.48 -12.94 7.57
C ALA A 90 -2.83 -14.44 7.75
N ASP A 91 -2.25 -15.36 6.98
CA ASP A 91 -2.47 -16.80 7.14
C ASP A 91 -2.20 -17.25 8.59
N PRO A 92 -3.08 -18.06 9.23
CA PRO A 92 -4.30 -18.68 8.71
C PRO A 92 -5.60 -17.97 9.07
N PHE A 93 -5.57 -16.64 9.20
CA PHE A 93 -6.70 -15.84 9.67
C PHE A 93 -7.62 -15.33 8.55
N ASP A 94 -7.29 -15.59 7.28
CA ASP A 94 -8.14 -15.30 6.10
C ASP A 94 -8.55 -13.82 6.07
N GLN A 95 -7.56 -12.94 6.16
CA GLN A 95 -7.78 -11.51 6.37
C GLN A 95 -7.63 -10.73 5.07
N HIS A 96 -8.62 -9.89 4.75
CA HIS A 96 -8.67 -9.16 3.49
C HIS A 96 -9.11 -7.71 3.67
N PRO A 97 -8.63 -6.76 2.83
CA PRO A 97 -9.21 -5.43 2.75
C PRO A 97 -10.68 -5.49 2.32
N ARG A 98 -11.55 -4.65 2.90
CA ARG A 98 -12.98 -4.60 2.56
C ARG A 98 -13.24 -3.71 1.37
N TRP A 99 -13.10 -4.25 0.17
CA TRP A 99 -13.35 -3.52 -1.06
C TRP A 99 -14.84 -3.20 -1.25
N ALA A 100 -15.13 -1.99 -1.76
CA ALA A 100 -16.44 -1.66 -2.29
C ALA A 100 -16.63 -2.40 -3.61
N CYS A 101 -17.67 -3.20 -3.72
CA CYS A 101 -17.88 -4.11 -4.83
C CYS A 101 -19.27 -4.00 -5.43
N THR A 102 -19.43 -4.53 -6.65
CA THR A 102 -20.75 -4.90 -7.14
C THR A 102 -21.13 -6.28 -6.59
N PRO A 103 -22.21 -6.40 -5.80
CA PRO A 103 -22.56 -7.67 -5.15
C PRO A 103 -22.89 -8.81 -6.13
N ASP A 104 -23.25 -8.50 -7.38
CA ASP A 104 -23.56 -9.52 -8.40
C ASP A 104 -22.33 -10.11 -9.09
N THR A 105 -21.18 -9.41 -9.06
CA THR A 105 -19.96 -9.86 -9.75
C THR A 105 -18.77 -10.04 -8.83
N GLU A 106 -18.88 -9.61 -7.56
CA GLU A 106 -17.78 -9.64 -6.58
C GLU A 106 -16.51 -8.96 -7.12
N ARG A 107 -16.71 -7.94 -7.96
CA ARG A 107 -15.63 -7.11 -8.49
C ARG A 107 -15.62 -5.74 -7.80
N PRO A 108 -14.43 -5.20 -7.47
CA PRO A 108 -14.30 -3.84 -7.01
C PRO A 108 -15.02 -2.86 -7.94
N VAL A 109 -15.70 -1.88 -7.34
CA VAL A 109 -16.20 -0.72 -8.07
C VAL A 109 -15.04 0.26 -8.20
N ILE A 110 -14.67 0.57 -9.44
CA ILE A 110 -13.76 1.68 -9.73
C ILE A 110 -14.61 2.87 -10.14
N LEU A 111 -14.49 3.96 -9.39
CA LEU A 111 -15.15 5.21 -9.71
C LEU A 111 -14.26 6.05 -10.63
N ASP A 112 -14.81 6.51 -11.74
CA ASP A 112 -14.17 7.53 -12.56
C ASP A 112 -14.47 8.92 -11.99
N SER A 113 -13.42 9.68 -11.71
CA SER A 113 -13.49 11.03 -11.15
C SER A 113 -12.63 11.97 -11.98
N THR A 114 -13.15 13.18 -12.20
CA THR A 114 -12.45 14.21 -12.97
C THR A 114 -12.01 15.36 -12.07
N GLY A 115 -10.74 15.77 -12.18
CA GLY A 115 -10.17 16.91 -11.48
C GLY A 115 -10.13 18.20 -12.30
N PRO A 116 -9.83 19.36 -11.66
CA PRO A 116 -9.53 20.58 -12.41
C PRO A 116 -8.32 20.34 -13.32
N GLY A 117 -8.29 20.96 -14.50
CA GLY A 117 -7.16 20.81 -15.44
C GLY A 117 -5.84 21.42 -14.94
N VAL A 118 -4.74 21.11 -15.61
CA VAL A 118 -3.38 21.54 -15.25
C VAL A 118 -3.00 22.82 -15.99
N GLU A 119 -3.26 23.99 -15.41
CA GLU A 119 -2.91 25.28 -16.04
C GLU A 119 -1.41 25.67 -15.94
N GLU A 120 -0.47 24.72 -16.02
CA GLU A 120 0.97 24.85 -15.65
C GLU A 120 1.22 24.77 -14.13
N GLY A 121 1.54 23.57 -13.63
CA GLY A 121 1.97 23.34 -12.25
C GLY A 121 1.76 21.88 -11.84
N ALA A 122 2.66 21.33 -11.03
CA ALA A 122 2.53 19.97 -10.49
C ALA A 122 1.27 19.87 -9.60
N TYR A 123 0.50 18.78 -9.72
CA TYR A 123 -0.52 18.47 -8.71
C TYR A 123 0.13 18.26 -7.36
N THR A 124 -0.53 18.72 -6.30
CA THR A 124 -0.21 18.33 -4.93
C THR A 124 -1.24 17.33 -4.42
N PHE A 125 -0.84 16.50 -3.46
CA PHE A 125 -1.76 15.57 -2.81
C PHE A 125 -2.93 16.28 -2.12
N ALA A 126 -2.74 17.51 -1.62
CA ALA A 126 -3.81 18.32 -1.05
C ALA A 126 -4.86 18.72 -2.10
N GLU A 127 -4.44 19.08 -3.31
CA GLU A 127 -5.34 19.42 -4.41
C GLU A 127 -6.13 18.20 -4.91
N VAL A 128 -5.50 17.02 -4.91
CA VAL A 128 -6.18 15.75 -5.20
C VAL A 128 -7.26 15.47 -4.16
N GLN A 129 -6.94 15.57 -2.87
CA GLN A 129 -7.95 15.39 -1.82
C GLN A 129 -9.11 16.39 -1.94
N ASP A 130 -8.81 17.67 -2.19
CA ASP A 130 -9.85 18.69 -2.37
C ASP A 130 -10.71 18.41 -3.60
N THR A 131 -10.13 17.91 -4.69
CA THR A 131 -10.85 17.47 -5.88
C THR A 131 -11.85 16.35 -5.54
N LEU A 132 -11.39 15.30 -4.87
CA LEU A 132 -12.22 14.15 -4.50
C LEU A 132 -13.35 14.57 -3.55
N ARG A 133 -13.05 15.44 -2.57
CA ARG A 133 -14.07 16.00 -1.66
C ARG A 133 -15.14 16.80 -2.42
N HIS A 134 -14.74 17.63 -3.39
CA HIS A 134 -15.69 18.38 -4.22
C HIS A 134 -16.53 17.47 -5.13
N ALA A 135 -15.97 16.32 -5.55
CA ALA A 135 -16.71 15.28 -6.27
C ALA A 135 -17.67 14.47 -5.36
N GLY A 136 -17.69 14.73 -4.05
CA GLY A 136 -18.54 14.04 -3.08
C GLY A 136 -17.91 12.78 -2.48
N LEU A 137 -16.65 12.50 -2.78
CA LEU A 137 -15.88 11.39 -2.21
C LEU A 137 -15.27 11.81 -0.86
N ALA A 138 -16.15 11.98 0.12
CA ALA A 138 -15.82 12.50 1.46
C ALA A 138 -16.55 11.74 2.60
N ASP A 139 -16.98 10.51 2.36
CA ASP A 139 -17.70 9.71 3.36
C ASP A 139 -16.75 9.21 4.45
N PRO A 140 -17.07 9.41 5.75
CA PRO A 140 -16.24 8.93 6.85
C PRO A 140 -16.14 7.41 6.97
N ASN A 141 -16.93 6.65 6.23
CA ASN A 141 -16.83 5.19 6.17
C ASN A 141 -16.03 4.72 4.95
N ARG A 142 -15.21 5.58 4.35
CA ARG A 142 -14.48 5.27 3.13
C ARG A 142 -12.99 5.60 3.24
N VAL A 143 -12.18 4.66 2.78
CA VAL A 143 -10.81 4.93 2.32
C VAL A 143 -10.85 4.91 0.80
N TYR A 144 -10.33 5.94 0.14
CA TYR A 144 -10.28 6.02 -1.31
C TYR A 144 -8.87 5.69 -1.79
N LEU A 145 -8.70 4.57 -2.49
CA LEU A 145 -7.48 4.21 -3.19
C LEU A 145 -7.56 4.75 -4.61
N VAL A 146 -6.74 5.76 -4.90
CA VAL A 146 -6.84 6.61 -6.08
C VAL A 146 -5.70 6.28 -7.03
N PHE A 147 -6.02 5.81 -8.23
CA PHE A 147 -5.09 5.68 -9.34
C PHE A 147 -5.18 6.95 -10.17
N ALA A 148 -4.26 7.88 -9.90
CA ALA A 148 -4.22 9.17 -10.55
C ALA A 148 -3.42 9.09 -11.85
N ASP A 149 -4.01 9.53 -12.94
CA ASP A 149 -3.47 9.49 -14.29
C ASP A 149 -3.32 10.91 -14.86
N HIS A 150 -2.30 11.14 -15.67
CA HIS A 150 -1.95 12.44 -16.25
C HIS A 150 -1.79 13.58 -15.22
N ILE A 151 -1.49 13.28 -13.96
CA ILE A 151 -1.30 14.27 -12.89
C ILE A 151 0.12 14.85 -12.84
N GLY A 152 0.81 14.92 -13.99
CA GLY A 152 2.26 15.07 -14.14
C GLY A 152 2.98 16.06 -13.20
N ALA A 153 4.28 15.80 -13.01
CA ALA A 153 5.19 16.52 -12.11
C ALA A 153 4.96 16.33 -10.60
N PHE A 154 4.19 15.32 -10.20
CA PHE A 154 4.20 14.83 -8.82
C PHE A 154 5.55 14.15 -8.51
N PRO A 155 6.19 14.42 -7.35
CA PRO A 155 7.57 13.99 -7.11
C PRO A 155 7.70 12.57 -6.54
N TYR A 156 6.60 11.84 -6.32
CA TYR A 156 6.56 10.52 -5.68
C TYR A 156 5.75 9.52 -6.53
N PHE A 157 5.90 8.22 -6.26
CA PHE A 157 5.02 7.21 -6.87
C PHE A 157 3.63 7.18 -6.22
N GLY A 158 3.52 7.61 -4.97
CA GLY A 158 2.27 7.68 -4.26
C GLY A 158 2.34 8.64 -3.07
N GLN A 159 1.19 8.89 -2.46
CA GLN A 159 1.07 9.57 -1.18
C GLN A 159 -0.28 9.28 -0.54
N ALA A 160 -0.30 9.14 0.77
CA ALA A 160 -1.51 8.88 1.55
C ALA A 160 -1.77 9.89 2.68
N THR A 161 -3.00 9.83 3.17
CA THR A 161 -3.40 10.40 4.45
C THR A 161 -2.76 9.59 5.57
N VAL A 162 -2.29 10.27 6.61
CA VAL A 162 -1.76 9.60 7.80
C VAL A 162 -2.32 10.30 9.03
N ASP A 163 -2.95 9.53 9.91
CA ASP A 163 -3.32 9.97 11.25
C ASP A 163 -2.37 9.40 12.30
N ALA A 164 -1.76 10.31 13.08
CA ALA A 164 -0.90 9.96 14.20
C ALA A 164 -1.77 9.58 15.41
N ASP A 165 -2.22 8.34 15.43
CA ASP A 165 -3.08 7.78 16.46
C ASP A 165 -2.76 6.29 16.63
N ASP A 166 -2.05 5.96 17.71
CA ASP A 166 -1.64 4.62 18.07
C ASP A 166 -2.60 3.95 19.08
N ARG A 167 -3.73 4.59 19.41
CA ARG A 167 -4.66 4.06 20.41
C ARG A 167 -5.35 2.79 19.88
N PRO A 168 -5.50 1.71 20.65
CA PRO A 168 -6.22 0.54 20.17
C PRO A 168 -7.73 0.80 20.05
N GLY A 169 -8.38 0.03 19.18
CA GLY A 169 -9.84 -0.06 19.08
C GLY A 169 -10.51 0.97 18.14
N PRO A 170 -11.84 0.90 17.99
CA PRO A 170 -12.56 1.55 16.88
C PRO A 170 -12.74 3.06 17.02
N ALA A 171 -12.24 3.67 18.11
CA ALA A 171 -12.20 5.11 18.29
C ALA A 171 -10.91 5.73 17.75
N ASN A 172 -10.02 4.92 17.18
CA ASN A 172 -8.83 5.35 16.48
C ASN A 172 -9.21 6.13 15.21
N LEU A 173 -8.49 7.22 14.93
CA LEU A 173 -8.70 8.04 13.74
C LEU A 173 -8.45 7.27 12.44
N ASN A 174 -7.49 6.34 12.44
CA ASN A 174 -7.19 5.46 11.30
C ASN A 174 -8.31 4.45 11.00
N ASP A 175 -9.29 4.31 11.90
CA ASP A 175 -10.53 3.56 11.66
C ASP A 175 -11.68 4.47 11.18
N THR A 176 -11.38 5.70 10.72
CA THR A 176 -12.38 6.66 10.25
C THR A 176 -11.85 7.43 9.04
N GLY A 177 -12.66 7.48 7.98
CA GLY A 177 -12.38 8.30 6.81
C GLY A 177 -12.94 9.73 6.91
N PRO A 178 -13.05 10.44 5.77
CA PRO A 178 -12.50 10.03 4.48
C PRO A 178 -10.97 10.07 4.52
N ALA A 179 -10.35 8.92 4.27
CA ALA A 179 -8.91 8.82 4.07
C ALA A 179 -8.62 8.57 2.60
N TYR A 180 -7.45 9.01 2.14
CA TYR A 180 -7.06 8.93 0.74
C TYR A 180 -5.67 8.30 0.64
N ALA A 181 -5.53 7.32 -0.22
CA ALA A 181 -4.27 6.71 -0.64
C ALA A 181 -4.15 6.92 -2.15
N MET A 182 -3.13 7.60 -2.63
CA MET A 182 -2.97 7.91 -4.04
C MET A 182 -1.75 7.22 -4.62
N VAL A 183 -1.92 6.61 -5.79
CA VAL A 183 -0.87 6.14 -6.68
C VAL A 183 -0.82 7.12 -7.87
N ASP A 184 0.34 7.70 -8.13
CA ASP A 184 0.63 8.35 -9.43
C ASP A 184 0.92 7.24 -10.44
N ALA A 185 -0.12 6.82 -11.16
CA ALA A 185 -0.07 5.68 -12.04
C ALA A 185 0.89 5.91 -13.22
N GLU A 186 1.00 7.16 -13.72
CA GLU A 186 1.95 7.52 -14.77
C GLU A 186 3.40 7.44 -14.25
N ALA A 187 3.67 7.90 -13.03
CA ALA A 187 5.01 7.80 -12.44
C ALA A 187 5.45 6.34 -12.21
N THR A 188 4.52 5.43 -11.88
CA THR A 188 4.80 3.99 -11.86
C THR A 188 4.98 3.37 -13.25
N GLY A 189 4.69 4.14 -14.31
CA GLY A 189 4.70 3.68 -15.70
C GLY A 189 3.64 2.63 -16.00
N TRP A 190 2.57 2.56 -15.20
CA TRP A 190 1.56 1.49 -15.22
C TRP A 190 2.19 0.08 -15.12
N SER A 191 3.38 -0.02 -14.51
CA SER A 191 4.04 -1.32 -14.30
C SER A 191 3.32 -2.08 -13.21
N TYR A 192 2.91 -3.31 -13.50
CA TYR A 192 2.23 -4.18 -12.55
C TYR A 192 2.92 -4.21 -11.19
N SER A 193 4.24 -4.42 -11.15
CA SER A 193 5.01 -4.51 -9.90
C SER A 193 4.92 -3.24 -9.05
N SER A 194 5.14 -2.08 -9.67
CA SER A 194 5.18 -0.81 -8.96
C SER A 194 3.79 -0.32 -8.58
N MET A 195 2.76 -0.67 -9.35
CA MET A 195 1.39 -0.30 -9.03
C MET A 195 0.89 -0.99 -7.76
N TRP A 196 1.03 -2.32 -7.65
CA TRP A 196 0.51 -3.01 -6.46
C TRP A 196 1.32 -2.69 -5.19
N GLU A 197 2.63 -2.56 -5.31
CA GLU A 197 3.51 -2.18 -4.20
C GLU A 197 3.14 -0.79 -3.68
N THR A 198 3.03 0.21 -4.57
CA THR A 198 2.63 1.57 -4.19
C THR A 198 1.19 1.59 -3.64
N ALA A 199 0.26 0.85 -4.27
CA ALA A 199 -1.12 0.80 -3.80
C ALA A 199 -1.22 0.23 -2.38
N LEU A 200 -0.52 -0.87 -2.09
CA LEU A 200 -0.48 -1.47 -0.75
C LEU A 200 0.21 -0.54 0.25
N HIS A 201 1.34 0.07 -0.12
CA HIS A 201 2.08 1.02 0.73
C HIS A 201 1.20 2.20 1.16
N GLU A 202 0.57 2.86 0.20
CA GLU A 202 -0.24 4.04 0.46
C GLU A 202 -1.57 3.69 1.14
N LEU A 203 -2.17 2.54 0.79
CA LEU A 203 -3.33 2.03 1.51
C LEU A 203 -2.98 1.71 2.97
N GLY A 204 -1.80 1.13 3.22
CA GLY A 204 -1.28 0.87 4.55
C GLY A 204 -1.20 2.15 5.38
N HIS A 205 -0.58 3.21 4.85
CA HIS A 205 -0.55 4.53 5.49
C HIS A 205 -1.95 5.07 5.80
N ALA A 206 -2.88 4.99 4.85
CA ALA A 206 -4.27 5.45 5.04
C ALA A 206 -5.04 4.64 6.09
N LEU A 207 -4.60 3.41 6.38
CA LEU A 207 -5.11 2.56 7.45
C LEU A 207 -4.28 2.66 8.75
N GLY A 208 -3.27 3.51 8.79
CA GLY A 208 -2.47 3.79 9.99
C GLY A 208 -1.28 2.87 10.20
N ALA A 209 -0.76 2.24 9.15
CA ALA A 209 0.44 1.40 9.23
C ALA A 209 1.64 2.20 9.75
N VAL A 210 2.50 1.51 10.49
CA VAL A 210 3.76 2.00 11.06
C VAL A 210 3.62 3.37 11.76
N GLN A 211 2.86 3.38 12.86
CA GLN A 211 2.85 4.53 13.76
C GLN A 211 4.24 4.81 14.33
N CYS A 212 4.57 6.06 14.67
CA CYS A 212 5.88 6.42 15.23
C CYS A 212 6.27 5.67 16.53
N SER A 213 5.30 5.10 17.22
CA SER A 213 5.47 4.25 18.41
C SER A 213 5.74 2.77 18.10
N ALA A 214 5.62 2.36 16.84
CA ALA A 214 5.85 0.99 16.39
C ALA A 214 7.30 0.56 16.64
N PRO A 215 7.55 -0.72 16.98
CA PRO A 215 8.89 -1.24 17.30
C PRO A 215 9.98 -0.90 16.28
N HIS A 216 9.66 -0.94 14.98
CA HIS A 216 10.60 -0.75 13.88
C HIS A 216 10.26 0.46 13.00
N SER A 217 9.64 1.48 13.57
CA SER A 217 9.40 2.76 12.90
C SER A 217 10.67 3.59 12.69
N SER A 218 10.79 4.25 11.53
CA SER A 218 11.84 5.24 11.20
C SER A 218 11.57 6.63 11.84
N CYS A 219 10.39 6.81 12.42
CA CYS A 219 9.94 7.97 13.19
C CYS A 219 10.14 7.78 14.72
N PRO A 220 10.59 8.81 15.46
CA PRO A 220 10.57 8.80 16.91
C PRO A 220 9.16 8.85 17.49
N ALA A 221 8.87 8.06 18.53
CA ALA A 221 7.59 8.12 19.24
C ALA A 221 7.24 9.54 19.69
N GLY A 222 6.03 10.00 19.31
CA GLY A 222 5.54 11.36 19.58
C GLY A 222 5.95 12.43 18.54
N GLU A 223 6.65 12.04 17.47
CA GLU A 223 6.84 12.87 16.28
C GLU A 223 5.82 12.50 15.17
N THR A 224 5.90 13.17 14.02
CA THR A 224 5.01 12.94 12.87
C THR A 224 5.80 13.03 11.56
N GLY A 225 5.39 12.28 10.54
CA GLY A 225 5.80 12.51 9.14
C GLY A 225 6.93 11.61 8.63
N LYS A 226 7.16 10.46 9.26
CA LYS A 226 8.14 9.42 8.87
C LYS A 226 7.64 8.01 9.18
N ASN A 227 6.38 7.74 8.82
CA ASN A 227 5.63 6.53 9.22
C ASN A 227 6.02 5.31 8.38
N HIS A 228 7.33 5.09 8.18
CA HIS A 228 7.89 3.95 7.48
C HIS A 228 8.61 3.03 8.45
N CYS A 229 8.83 1.79 8.06
CA CYS A 229 9.63 0.85 8.84
C CYS A 229 11.10 0.80 8.36
N TRP A 230 11.94 0.03 9.06
CA TRP A 230 13.33 -0.27 8.63
C TRP A 230 13.63 -1.77 8.42
N ASP A 231 12.63 -2.64 8.56
CA ASP A 231 12.66 -4.06 8.20
C ASP A 231 12.67 -4.29 6.67
N GLU A 232 13.85 -4.41 6.08
CA GLU A 232 14.02 -4.60 4.64
C GLU A 232 13.17 -5.76 4.12
N THR A 233 12.53 -5.58 2.95
CA THR A 233 11.52 -6.47 2.32
C THR A 233 10.10 -6.36 2.86
N ASP A 234 9.81 -5.43 3.77
CA ASP A 234 8.44 -4.98 4.03
C ASP A 234 8.01 -3.88 3.03
N VAL A 235 6.77 -3.92 2.56
CA VAL A 235 6.23 -2.91 1.65
C VAL A 235 6.23 -1.50 2.25
N MET A 236 6.08 -1.35 3.57
CA MET A 236 6.07 -0.08 4.30
C MET A 236 7.47 0.47 4.57
N CYS A 237 8.53 -0.24 4.20
CA CYS A 237 9.90 0.12 4.53
C CYS A 237 10.57 0.94 3.44
N TYR A 238 10.95 2.17 3.78
CA TYR A 238 11.66 3.09 2.91
C TYR A 238 12.63 3.95 3.73
N ASP A 239 13.87 4.13 3.25
CA ASP A 239 14.81 5.07 3.88
C ASP A 239 14.41 6.53 3.57
N ASP A 240 13.53 7.07 4.41
CA ASP A 240 13.11 8.46 4.39
C ASP A 240 14.10 9.42 5.12
N GLY A 241 15.32 8.95 5.42
CA GLY A 241 16.29 9.69 6.22
C GLY A 241 15.82 9.91 7.66
N GLY A 242 14.91 9.07 8.16
CA GLY A 242 14.49 8.95 9.55
C GLY A 242 15.64 8.95 10.54
N SER A 243 15.45 9.62 11.67
CA SER A 243 16.49 9.67 12.71
C SER A 243 16.54 8.40 13.58
N TYR A 244 15.66 7.44 13.27
CA TYR A 244 15.47 6.16 13.97
C TYR A 244 15.69 4.95 13.07
N PHE A 245 16.21 5.15 11.86
CA PHE A 245 16.69 4.04 11.05
C PHE A 245 17.82 3.34 11.81
N ARG A 246 17.53 2.21 12.45
CA ARG A 246 18.51 1.38 13.12
C ARG A 246 19.19 0.52 12.06
N GLY A 247 20.52 0.48 12.09
CA GLY A 247 21.25 -0.45 11.25
C GLY A 247 21.02 -1.92 11.68
N PRO A 248 21.65 -2.88 10.99
CA PRO A 248 21.61 -4.31 11.33
C PRO A 248 21.96 -4.66 12.77
N ASP A 249 22.66 -3.79 13.49
CA ASP A 249 22.98 -3.99 14.90
C ASP A 249 21.85 -3.61 15.89
N GLY A 250 20.77 -2.98 15.42
CA GLY A 250 19.63 -2.54 16.22
C GLY A 250 19.96 -1.40 17.19
N VAL A 251 21.14 -0.80 17.09
CA VAL A 251 21.60 0.33 17.90
C VAL A 251 21.36 1.62 17.12
N ARG A 252 21.15 2.72 17.84
CA ARG A 252 20.98 4.05 17.26
C ARG A 252 22.29 4.84 17.38
N GLY A 253 22.61 5.60 16.35
CA GLY A 253 23.76 6.50 16.31
C GLY A 253 25.05 5.76 15.96
N THR A 254 24.94 4.59 15.33
CA THR A 254 26.06 3.78 14.86
C THR A 254 26.31 4.01 13.38
N ASP A 255 27.48 3.59 12.90
CA ASP A 255 27.90 3.84 11.51
C ASP A 255 27.04 3.08 10.48
N ASP A 256 26.25 2.10 10.91
CA ASP A 256 25.33 1.30 10.11
C ASP A 256 23.87 1.78 10.16
N ASP A 257 23.55 2.83 10.94
CA ASP A 257 22.28 3.56 10.81
C ASP A 257 22.02 3.89 9.33
N ARG A 258 20.77 3.75 8.87
CA ARG A 258 20.34 3.88 7.44
C ARG A 258 20.71 2.72 6.53
N THR A 259 21.07 1.57 7.09
CA THR A 259 21.20 0.32 6.33
C THR A 259 20.03 -0.59 6.67
N PRO A 260 19.10 -0.84 5.74
CA PRO A 260 17.97 -1.74 5.99
C PRO A 260 18.42 -3.09 6.53
N THR A 261 17.59 -3.67 7.38
CA THR A 261 17.88 -4.95 8.01
C THR A 261 17.06 -6.03 7.34
N VAL A 262 17.71 -7.01 6.69
CA VAL A 262 17.03 -8.21 6.19
C VAL A 262 16.67 -9.11 7.38
N VAL A 263 15.55 -8.80 8.03
CA VAL A 263 15.02 -9.56 9.17
C VAL A 263 13.88 -10.49 8.76
N CYS A 264 13.32 -10.28 7.58
CA CYS A 264 12.21 -11.08 7.07
C CYS A 264 12.70 -12.47 6.65
N PRO A 265 12.03 -13.55 7.07
CA PRO A 265 12.29 -14.87 6.54
C PRO A 265 12.14 -14.87 5.01
N ASN A 266 13.26 -15.00 4.30
CA ASN A 266 13.30 -15.10 2.83
C ASN A 266 12.73 -16.46 2.36
N ASP A 267 11.43 -16.70 2.50
CA ASP A 267 10.78 -17.88 1.93
C ASP A 267 9.77 -17.59 0.80
N SER A 268 9.35 -16.33 0.62
CA SER A 268 8.62 -15.91 -0.58
C SER A 268 9.59 -15.38 -1.64
N SER A 269 9.44 -15.84 -2.88
CA SER A 269 10.14 -15.33 -4.05
C SER A 269 9.62 -13.96 -4.51
N GLU A 270 9.00 -13.21 -3.62
CA GLU A 270 8.25 -11.98 -3.90
C GLU A 270 8.87 -10.86 -3.06
N ALA A 271 9.28 -9.78 -3.72
CA ALA A 271 10.28 -8.85 -3.19
C ALA A 271 9.78 -7.91 -2.08
N GLU A 272 8.48 -7.87 -1.79
CA GLU A 272 7.91 -7.15 -0.64
C GLU A 272 6.81 -7.97 0.06
N GLN A 273 6.84 -8.02 1.39
CA GLN A 273 5.85 -8.63 2.29
C GLN A 273 5.01 -7.54 2.96
N TRP A 274 3.79 -7.89 3.39
CA TRP A 274 2.95 -7.03 4.22
C TRP A 274 3.21 -7.28 5.72
N ASP A 275 3.73 -6.28 6.44
CA ASP A 275 4.10 -6.31 7.87
C ASP A 275 4.95 -7.54 8.25
N CYS A 276 6.17 -7.56 7.74
CA CYS A 276 7.20 -8.51 8.10
C CYS A 276 7.29 -8.68 9.63
N ASN A 277 7.33 -9.93 10.10
CA ASN A 277 7.25 -10.32 11.53
C ASN A 277 5.92 -9.98 12.25
N GLN A 278 5.00 -9.25 11.62
CA GLN A 278 3.68 -8.89 12.12
C GLN A 278 3.73 -8.23 13.51
N ASP A 279 4.57 -7.19 13.68
CA ASP A 279 4.74 -6.51 14.96
C ASP A 279 4.70 -4.98 14.91
N ASP A 280 4.59 -4.37 13.72
CA ASP A 280 4.51 -2.91 13.56
C ASP A 280 3.11 -2.40 13.21
N SER A 281 2.35 -3.11 12.36
CA SER A 281 1.12 -2.58 11.77
C SER A 281 -0.09 -3.52 11.84
N VAL A 282 0.10 -4.81 11.60
CA VAL A 282 -0.98 -5.78 11.44
C VAL A 282 -0.60 -7.15 12.02
N ASN A 283 -1.44 -7.65 12.91
CA ASN A 283 -1.31 -9.03 13.39
C ASN A 283 -2.68 -9.51 13.84
N PRO A 284 -3.30 -10.47 13.14
CA PRO A 284 -4.62 -10.97 13.51
C PRO A 284 -4.66 -11.73 14.85
N SER A 285 -3.51 -12.18 15.37
CA SER A 285 -3.39 -12.87 16.65
C SER A 285 -2.16 -12.40 17.43
N PRO A 286 -2.13 -11.14 17.86
CA PRO A 286 -0.98 -10.56 18.52
C PRO A 286 -0.77 -11.21 19.89
N GLY A 287 0.47 -11.55 20.20
CA GLY A 287 0.83 -12.09 21.50
C GLY A 287 0.46 -11.13 22.64
N ALA A 288 -0.04 -11.65 23.77
CA ALA A 288 -0.43 -10.81 24.89
C ALA A 288 0.72 -9.91 25.36
N GLY A 289 0.48 -8.60 25.38
CA GLY A 289 1.48 -7.59 25.77
C GLY A 289 2.46 -7.19 24.66
N SER A 290 2.30 -7.70 23.43
CA SER A 290 2.98 -7.14 22.26
C SER A 290 2.46 -5.72 21.94
N TYR A 291 3.17 -5.03 21.06
CA TYR A 291 2.77 -3.71 20.59
C TYR A 291 1.34 -3.74 20.01
N LEU A 292 1.09 -4.62 19.04
CA LEU A 292 -0.21 -4.79 18.37
C LEU A 292 -1.33 -5.39 19.24
N ALA A 293 -1.01 -5.88 20.45
CA ALA A 293 -2.03 -6.24 21.45
C ALA A 293 -2.49 -5.03 22.29
N THR A 294 -1.76 -3.91 22.25
CA THR A 294 -1.98 -2.74 23.13
C THR A 294 -2.08 -1.40 22.39
N HIS A 295 -1.76 -1.36 21.10
CA HIS A 295 -1.81 -0.19 20.23
C HIS A 295 -2.71 -0.45 19.02
N TRP A 296 -2.78 0.53 18.10
CA TRP A 296 -3.44 0.37 16.82
C TRP A 296 -2.92 -0.87 16.10
N ASN A 297 -3.86 -1.67 15.60
CA ASN A 297 -3.60 -2.89 14.87
C ASN A 297 -4.62 -2.95 13.74
N ILE A 298 -4.15 -2.84 12.51
CA ILE A 298 -5.00 -2.77 11.33
C ILE A 298 -5.86 -4.04 11.20
N ALA A 299 -5.41 -5.17 11.74
CA ALA A 299 -6.17 -6.42 11.73
C ALA A 299 -7.52 -6.32 12.44
N TYR A 300 -7.73 -5.27 13.23
CA TYR A 300 -8.95 -4.99 13.97
C TYR A 300 -9.73 -3.77 13.45
N SER A 301 -9.30 -3.21 12.33
CA SER A 301 -10.00 -2.13 11.63
C SER A 301 -11.30 -2.63 11.01
N ASP A 302 -12.35 -1.79 11.01
CA ASP A 302 -13.59 -2.12 10.32
C ASP A 302 -13.44 -2.07 8.79
N PHE A 303 -12.30 -1.60 8.26
CA PHE A 303 -11.96 -1.62 6.84
C PHE A 303 -11.35 -2.94 6.37
N VAL A 304 -11.16 -3.92 7.27
CA VAL A 304 -10.56 -5.22 6.98
C VAL A 304 -11.49 -6.33 7.50
N THR A 305 -11.55 -7.47 6.82
CA THR A 305 -12.33 -8.65 7.23
C THR A 305 -11.43 -9.80 7.66
N PRO A 306 -11.85 -10.69 8.57
CA PRO A 306 -13.15 -10.71 9.23
C PRO A 306 -13.32 -9.58 10.25
N LEU A 307 -14.55 -9.11 10.46
CA LEU A 307 -14.82 -8.11 11.49
C LEU A 307 -14.67 -8.70 12.89
N GLN A 308 -14.23 -7.89 13.85
CA GLN A 308 -14.16 -8.35 15.23
C GLN A 308 -15.55 -8.77 15.76
N GLY A 309 -15.68 -10.03 16.16
CA GLY A 309 -16.86 -10.56 16.81
C GLY A 309 -17.92 -11.16 15.89
N GLU A 310 -17.61 -11.32 14.60
CA GLU A 310 -18.36 -12.19 13.66
C GLU A 310 -17.81 -13.62 13.62
#